data_AF-A0A9J6FQJ0-F1
#
_entry.id   AF-A0A9J6FQJ0-F1
#
_cell.length_a   1.000
_cell.length_b   1.000
_cell.length_c   1.000
_cell.angle_alpha   90.00
_cell.angle_beta   90.00
_cell.angle_gamma   90.00
#
_symmetry.space_group_name_H-M   'P 1'
#
loop_
_entity.id
_entity.type
_entity.pdbx_description
1 polymer ?
#
loop_
_entity_poly.entity_id
_entity_poly.type
_entity_poly.pdbx_seq_one_letter_code
_entity_poly.pdbx_strand_id
1 'polypeptide(L)'
;MHCAIKFEEKLGVPKTSKLLRAWIDQNGTRTASQVLLNKLIHLTEWSDKEFIKRLADKYLSTDPPEDQPEHKGEPNEDLDRPVTTEELIAQLTLIKMAALDRTRLQHEKLFNLDDDTIAHLVEPFILQYWDRGFIPPKWNKVEMRFLPKPNKD
;
A
#
# COMPACT_ATOMS: atom_id res chain seq x y z
N MET A 1 11.16 11.66 1.55
CA MET A 1 9.89 12.19 2.08
C MET A 1 9.08 11.08 2.75
N HIS A 2 8.99 11.17 4.08
CA HIS A 2 8.09 10.57 5.06
C HIS A 2 7.06 9.50 4.63
N CYS A 3 7.40 8.24 4.90
CA CYS A 3 6.44 7.21 5.27
C CYS A 3 6.40 7.11 6.81
N ALA A 4 5.83 8.11 7.48
CA ALA A 4 5.54 7.99 8.89
C ALA A 4 4.27 7.14 9.03
N ILE A 5 4.45 5.86 9.36
CA ILE A 5 3.34 4.99 9.75
C ILE A 5 2.74 5.58 11.02
N LYS A 6 1.64 6.34 10.88
CA LYS A 6 0.90 6.82 12.03
C LYS A 6 0.03 5.67 12.56
N PHE A 7 0.63 4.85 13.41
CA PHE A 7 -0.15 4.29 14.50
C PHE A 7 -0.72 5.47 15.29
N GLU A 8 -2.04 5.65 15.26
CA GLU A 8 -2.66 6.61 16.18
C GLU A 8 -2.33 6.14 17.60
N GLU A 9 -1.80 7.04 18.45
CA GLU A 9 -1.23 6.76 19.79
C GLU A 9 -2.24 6.18 20.82
N LYS A 10 -3.37 5.64 20.36
CA LYS A 10 -4.46 5.13 21.18
C LYS A 10 -4.95 3.79 20.62
N LEU A 11 -4.99 2.78 21.49
CA LEU A 11 -5.49 1.44 21.17
C LEU A 11 -7.01 1.40 20.86
N GLY A 12 -7.75 2.40 21.35
CA GLY A 12 -9.20 2.52 21.13
C GLY A 12 -9.61 2.99 19.72
N VAL A 13 -8.65 3.32 18.85
CA VAL A 13 -8.96 3.80 17.50
C VAL A 13 -9.42 2.63 16.63
N PRO A 14 -10.52 2.76 15.86
CA PRO A 14 -11.06 1.68 15.04
C PRO A 14 -10.03 1.03 14.09
N LYS A 15 -9.14 1.83 13.50
CA LYS A 15 -8.09 1.36 12.57
C LYS A 15 -7.01 0.57 13.30
N THR A 16 -6.43 1.12 14.36
CA THR A 16 -5.40 0.46 15.20
C THR A 16 -5.94 -0.84 15.81
N SER A 17 -7.15 -0.80 16.36
CA SER A 17 -7.80 -1.97 16.96
C SER A 17 -8.12 -3.06 15.93
N LYS A 18 -8.55 -2.69 14.71
CA LYS A 18 -8.78 -3.65 13.62
C LYS A 18 -7.49 -4.30 13.15
N LEU A 19 -6.40 -3.53 13.05
CA LEU A 19 -5.09 -4.03 12.67
C LEU A 19 -4.53 -5.02 13.71
N LEU A 20 -4.55 -4.64 14.99
CA LEU A 20 -4.05 -5.49 16.07
C LEU A 20 -4.84 -6.79 16.22
N ARG A 21 -6.17 -6.75 16.02
CA ARG A 21 -6.98 -7.97 15.99
C ARG A 21 -6.57 -8.90 14.86
N ALA A 22 -6.31 -8.36 13.67
CA ALA A 22 -5.81 -9.15 12.54
C ALA A 22 -4.40 -9.73 12.78
N TRP A 23 -3.63 -9.18 13.72
CA TRP A 23 -2.33 -9.76 14.10
C TRP A 23 -2.45 -10.89 15.12
N ILE A 24 -3.38 -10.76 16.07
CA ILE A 24 -3.57 -11.73 17.14
C ILE A 24 -4.32 -12.96 16.66
N ASP A 25 -5.38 -12.76 15.90
CA ASP A 25 -6.23 -13.85 15.45
C ASP A 25 -6.92 -13.46 14.14
N GLN A 26 -6.45 -14.05 13.04
CA GLN A 26 -6.93 -13.79 11.69
C GLN A 26 -8.27 -14.48 11.40
N ASN A 27 -8.60 -15.55 12.12
CA ASN A 27 -9.75 -16.41 11.85
C ASN A 27 -10.82 -16.37 12.95
N GLY A 28 -10.50 -15.81 14.12
CA GLY A 28 -11.43 -15.67 15.23
C GLY A 28 -12.43 -14.53 15.10
N THR A 29 -13.44 -14.58 15.97
CA THR A 29 -14.46 -13.53 16.04
C THR A 29 -13.88 -12.26 16.65
N ARG A 30 -14.41 -11.09 16.24
CA ARG A 30 -14.03 -9.77 16.79
C ARG A 30 -13.93 -9.76 18.32
N THR A 31 -14.85 -10.46 18.97
CA THR A 31 -14.94 -10.55 20.43
C THR A 31 -13.81 -11.39 21.03
N ALA A 32 -13.48 -12.54 20.43
CA ALA A 32 -12.36 -13.38 20.88
C ALA A 32 -11.02 -12.67 20.76
N SER A 33 -10.76 -12.02 19.61
CA SER A 33 -9.53 -11.26 19.39
C SER A 33 -9.42 -10.05 20.33
N GLN A 34 -10.54 -9.40 20.69
CA GLN A 34 -10.56 -8.30 21.64
C GLN A 34 -10.25 -8.77 23.07
N VAL A 35 -10.77 -9.93 23.49
CA VAL A 35 -10.47 -10.51 24.81
C VAL A 35 -8.99 -10.88 24.91
N LEU A 36 -8.43 -11.49 23.86
CA LEU A 36 -7.00 -11.81 23.81
C LEU A 36 -6.12 -10.55 23.83
N LEU A 37 -6.50 -9.52 23.06
CA LEU A 37 -5.80 -8.23 23.07
C LEU A 37 -5.80 -7.61 24.47
N ASN A 38 -6.95 -7.56 25.15
CA ASN A 38 -7.05 -7.03 26.51
C ASN A 38 -6.20 -7.85 27.50
N LYS A 39 -6.20 -9.18 27.38
CA LYS A 39 -5.33 -10.04 28.20
C LYS A 39 -3.85 -9.74 27.96
N LEU A 40 -3.42 -9.57 26.71
CA LEU A 40 -2.04 -9.25 26.37
C LEU A 40 -1.62 -7.87 26.90
N ILE A 41 -2.49 -6.87 26.81
CA ILE A 41 -2.24 -5.54 27.38
C ILE A 41 -2.10 -5.63 28.91
N HIS A 42 -2.99 -6.36 29.59
CA HIS A 42 -2.91 -6.56 31.03
C HIS A 42 -1.69 -7.36 31.48
N LEU A 43 -1.24 -8.34 30.69
CA LEU A 43 -0.05 -9.15 30.99
C LEU A 43 1.27 -8.40 30.80
N THR A 44 1.29 -7.36 29.97
CA THR A 44 2.53 -6.70 29.58
C THR A 44 2.94 -5.54 30.49
N GLU A 45 2.11 -5.11 31.45
CA GLU A 45 2.33 -3.92 32.31
C GLU A 45 2.66 -2.62 31.54
N TRP A 46 2.65 -2.63 30.22
CA TRP A 46 2.98 -1.49 29.38
C TRP A 46 1.77 -0.58 29.23
N SER A 47 2.03 0.72 29.10
CA SER A 47 1.00 1.65 28.67
C SER A 47 0.59 1.37 27.21
N ASP A 48 -0.64 1.72 26.84
CA ASP A 48 -1.15 1.60 25.46
C ASP A 48 -0.17 2.15 24.41
N LYS A 49 0.48 3.28 24.72
CA LYS A 49 1.47 3.92 23.84
C LYS A 49 2.73 3.09 23.69
N GLU A 50 3.24 2.53 24.78
CA GLU A 50 4.44 1.69 24.77
C GLU A 50 4.19 0.36 24.05
N PHE A 51 3.01 -0.23 24.24
CA PHE A 51 2.61 -1.44 23.55
C PHE A 51 2.55 -1.25 22.03
N ILE A 52 1.91 -0.16 21.58
CA ILE A 52 1.88 0.22 20.17
C ILE A 52 3.29 0.48 19.63
N LYS A 53 4.11 1.24 20.37
CA LYS A 53 5.46 1.59 19.93
C LYS A 53 6.33 0.35 19.76
N ARG A 54 6.32 -0.58 20.71
CA ARG A 54 7.10 -1.83 20.62
C ARG A 54 6.64 -2.74 19.48
N LEU A 55 5.35 -2.77 19.21
CA LEU A 55 4.81 -3.49 18.05
C LEU A 55 5.22 -2.83 16.73
N ALA A 56 5.19 -1.50 16.67
CA ALA A 56 5.70 -0.76 15.53
C ALA A 56 7.19 -1.07 15.33
N ASP A 57 8.04 -0.90 16.34
CA ASP A 57 9.49 -1.15 16.24
C ASP A 57 9.84 -2.60 15.88
N LYS A 58 9.03 -3.58 16.31
CA LYS A 58 9.27 -5.00 16.02
C LYS A 58 8.86 -5.42 14.60
N TYR A 59 7.75 -4.89 14.10
CA TYR A 59 7.13 -5.36 12.85
C TYR A 59 7.21 -4.33 11.71
N LEU A 60 7.51 -3.09 12.02
CA LEU A 60 7.72 -2.01 11.07
C LEU A 60 9.13 -1.50 11.27
N SER A 61 9.91 -1.45 10.19
CA SER A 61 11.15 -0.68 10.20
C SER A 61 10.80 0.79 10.40
N THR A 62 10.96 1.28 11.63
CA THR A 62 10.76 2.68 12.03
C THR A 62 12.05 3.50 11.93
N ASP A 63 13.12 2.89 11.42
CA ASP A 63 14.42 3.53 11.23
C ASP A 63 14.29 4.82 10.40
N PRO A 64 15.07 5.87 10.75
CA PRO A 64 15.08 7.09 9.99
C PRO A 64 15.50 6.80 8.54
N PRO A 65 14.94 7.51 7.55
CA PRO A 65 15.31 7.31 6.17
C PRO A 65 16.80 7.56 6.02
N GLU A 66 17.52 6.54 5.57
CA GLU A 66 18.88 6.69 5.09
C GLU A 66 18.81 7.33 3.69
N ASP A 67 19.72 8.24 3.38
CA ASP A 67 19.82 8.78 2.04
C ASP A 67 20.09 7.63 1.08
N GLN A 68 19.21 7.46 0.09
CA GLN A 68 19.42 6.44 -0.92
C GLN A 68 20.70 6.80 -1.71
N PRO A 69 21.60 5.82 -1.92
CA PRO A 69 22.79 6.08 -2.72
C PRO A 69 22.38 6.50 -4.12
N GLU A 70 23.13 7.43 -4.69
CA GLU A 70 22.95 7.85 -6.07
C GLU A 70 23.04 6.63 -7.00
N HIS A 71 22.13 6.56 -7.98
CA HIS A 71 22.09 5.45 -8.91
C HIS A 71 23.38 5.40 -9.75
N LYS A 72 24.16 4.32 -9.61
CA LYS A 72 25.42 4.10 -10.34
C LYS A 72 25.30 3.12 -11.51
N GLY A 73 24.07 2.73 -11.87
CA GLY A 73 23.83 1.83 -13.00
C GLY A 73 24.07 2.52 -14.34
N GLU A 74 24.15 1.72 -15.40
CA GLU A 74 24.16 2.24 -16.76
C GLU A 74 22.79 2.91 -17.07
N PRO A 75 22.79 3.99 -17.87
CA PRO A 75 21.55 4.61 -18.31
C PRO A 75 20.69 3.59 -19.06
N ASN A 76 19.37 3.64 -18.85
CA ASN A 76 18.44 2.73 -19.49
C ASN A 76 17.45 3.54 -20.32
N GLU A 77 17.84 3.83 -21.56
CA GLU A 77 17.08 4.66 -22.49
C GLU A 77 15.63 4.16 -22.68
N ASP A 78 15.41 2.84 -22.59
CA ASP A 78 14.08 2.25 -22.72
C ASP A 78 13.16 2.55 -21.53
N LEU A 79 13.72 2.70 -20.32
CA LEU A 79 12.96 3.07 -19.12
C LEU A 79 12.92 4.59 -18.88
N ASP A 80 13.91 5.31 -19.40
CA ASP A 80 14.04 6.75 -19.22
C ASP A 80 13.19 7.55 -20.23
N ARG A 81 12.76 6.92 -21.34
CA ARG A 81 11.88 7.55 -22.32
C ARG A 81 10.45 7.73 -21.78
N PRO A 82 9.71 8.75 -22.26
CA PRO A 82 8.31 8.94 -21.88
C PRO A 82 7.43 7.75 -22.29
N VAL A 83 6.44 7.46 -21.44
CA VAL A 83 5.41 6.45 -21.70
C VAL A 83 4.52 6.89 -22.86
N THR A 84 4.12 5.96 -23.73
CA THR A 84 3.26 6.25 -24.89
C THR A 84 1.80 5.83 -24.68
N THR A 85 0.88 6.39 -25.47
CA THR A 85 -0.53 5.98 -25.50
C THR A 85 -0.68 4.52 -25.90
N GLU A 86 0.13 4.05 -26.85
CA GLU A 86 0.11 2.66 -27.33
C GLU A 86 0.50 1.67 -26.22
N GLU A 87 1.50 2.02 -25.40
CA GLU A 87 1.87 1.23 -24.23
C GLU A 87 0.74 1.14 -23.21
N LEU A 88 0.03 2.26 -22.96
CA LEU A 88 -1.11 2.25 -22.06
C LEU A 88 -2.26 1.38 -22.59
N ILE A 89 -2.54 1.42 -23.90
CA ILE A 89 -3.54 0.56 -24.55
C ILE A 89 -3.16 -0.92 -24.43
N ALA A 90 -1.90 -1.25 -24.69
CA ALA A 90 -1.39 -2.61 -24.57
C ALA A 90 -1.54 -3.14 -23.13
N GLN A 91 -1.19 -2.32 -22.12
CA GLN A 91 -1.34 -2.69 -20.72
C GLN A 91 -2.82 -2.83 -20.30
N LEU A 92 -3.70 -1.92 -20.72
CA LEU A 92 -5.14 -2.05 -20.46
C LEU A 92 -5.71 -3.34 -21.03
N THR A 93 -5.23 -3.77 -22.20
CA THR A 93 -5.63 -5.04 -22.82
C THR A 93 -5.15 -6.25 -22.02
N LEU A 94 -3.91 -6.24 -21.55
CA LEU A 94 -3.39 -7.30 -20.66
C LEU A 94 -4.17 -7.38 -19.35
N ILE A 95 -4.52 -6.24 -18.75
CA ILE A 95 -5.33 -6.18 -17.53
C ILE A 95 -6.73 -6.75 -17.79
N LYS A 96 -7.36 -6.42 -18.94
CA LYS A 96 -8.65 -7.00 -19.35
C LYS A 96 -8.60 -8.52 -19.39
N MET A 97 -7.54 -9.07 -19.98
CA MET A 97 -7.35 -10.53 -20.09
C MET A 97 -7.11 -11.17 -18.71
N ALA A 98 -6.24 -10.58 -17.88
CA ALA A 98 -5.92 -11.11 -16.55
C ALA A 98 -7.08 -11.00 -15.54
N ALA A 99 -7.91 -9.96 -15.64
CA ALA A 99 -9.08 -9.76 -14.79
C ALA A 99 -10.21 -10.76 -15.08
N LEU A 100 -10.22 -11.38 -16.26
CA LEU A 100 -11.12 -12.49 -16.58
C LEU A 100 -10.81 -13.73 -15.72
N ASP A 101 -9.53 -13.94 -15.39
CA ASP A 101 -9.03 -15.14 -14.71
C ASP A 101 -8.97 -15.02 -13.18
N ARG A 102 -8.95 -13.80 -12.62
CA ARG A 102 -8.88 -13.59 -11.16
C ARG A 102 -9.92 -12.57 -10.70
N THR A 103 -10.86 -13.06 -9.88
CA THR A 103 -11.80 -12.30 -9.02
C THR A 103 -12.15 -10.91 -9.53
N ARG A 104 -13.28 -10.79 -10.25
CA ARG A 104 -14.00 -9.55 -10.63
C ARG A 104 -13.57 -8.30 -9.85
N LEU A 105 -12.47 -7.70 -10.26
CA LEU A 105 -12.14 -6.35 -9.83
C LEU A 105 -13.06 -5.43 -10.64
N GLN A 106 -13.70 -4.47 -9.96
CA GLN A 106 -14.62 -3.49 -10.56
C GLN A 106 -13.82 -2.48 -11.41
N HIS A 107 -13.30 -2.95 -12.54
CA HIS A 107 -12.50 -2.18 -13.49
C HIS A 107 -13.28 -1.83 -14.76
N GLU A 108 -14.60 -2.02 -14.79
CA GLU A 108 -15.45 -1.74 -15.95
C GLU A 108 -15.23 -0.34 -16.54
N LYS A 109 -14.98 0.66 -15.68
CA LYS A 109 -14.70 2.04 -16.10
C LYS A 109 -13.34 2.22 -16.78
N LEU A 110 -12.35 1.38 -16.46
CA LEU A 110 -11.04 1.39 -17.11
C LEU A 110 -11.10 0.68 -18.46
N PHE A 111 -12.05 -0.24 -18.63
CA PHE A 111 -12.17 -1.05 -19.85
C PHE A 111 -12.94 -0.38 -20.97
N ASN A 112 -13.80 0.58 -20.64
CA ASN A 112 -14.62 1.35 -21.58
C ASN A 112 -14.05 2.75 -21.88
N LEU A 113 -12.77 2.99 -21.58
CA LEU A 113 -12.10 4.22 -22.02
C LEU A 113 -11.90 4.17 -23.54
N ASP A 114 -12.32 5.23 -24.21
CA ASP A 114 -12.04 5.48 -25.63
C ASP A 114 -10.60 6.01 -25.82
N ASP A 115 -10.09 5.89 -27.03
CA ASP A 115 -8.70 6.24 -27.37
C ASP A 115 -8.39 7.73 -27.10
N ASP A 116 -9.36 8.62 -27.31
CA ASP A 116 -9.20 10.05 -27.02
C ASP A 116 -9.05 10.26 -25.52
N THR A 117 -9.88 9.63 -24.69
CA THR A 117 -9.74 9.69 -23.23
C THR A 117 -8.39 9.13 -22.76
N ILE A 118 -7.88 8.06 -23.38
CA ILE A 118 -6.56 7.50 -23.05
C ILE A 118 -5.45 8.51 -23.38
N ALA A 119 -5.51 9.15 -24.56
CA ALA A 119 -4.55 10.20 -24.92
C ALA A 119 -4.57 11.37 -23.92
N HIS A 120 -5.77 11.79 -23.49
CA HIS A 120 -5.97 12.83 -22.48
C HIS A 120 -5.48 12.44 -21.06
N LEU A 121 -5.15 11.17 -20.81
CA LEU A 121 -4.52 10.74 -19.55
C LEU A 121 -3.00 10.78 -19.64
N VAL A 122 -2.42 10.38 -20.78
CA VAL A 122 -0.97 10.25 -20.97
C VAL A 122 -0.29 11.61 -21.04
N GLU A 123 -0.83 12.55 -21.82
CA GLU A 123 -0.19 13.86 -22.02
C GLU A 123 -0.08 14.68 -20.72
N PRO A 124 -1.14 14.86 -19.91
CA PRO A 124 -1.01 15.55 -18.63
C PRO A 124 -0.12 14.80 -17.64
N PHE A 125 -0.06 13.47 -17.71
CA PHE A 125 0.81 12.68 -16.86
C PHE A 125 2.29 12.97 -17.11
N ILE A 126 2.69 12.99 -18.40
CA ILE A 126 4.07 13.28 -18.79
C ILE A 126 4.46 14.69 -18.34
N LEU A 127 3.66 15.69 -18.70
CA LEU A 127 3.98 17.11 -18.47
C LEU A 127 3.99 17.52 -16.99
N GLN A 128 3.13 16.88 -16.17
CA GLN A 128 2.97 17.26 -14.77
C GLN A 128 3.84 16.44 -13.82
N TYR A 129 4.13 15.18 -14.16
CA TYR A 129 4.77 14.24 -13.24
C TYR A 129 6.09 13.69 -13.77
N TRP A 130 6.11 13.14 -14.98
CA TRP A 130 7.29 12.48 -15.55
C TRP A 130 8.44 13.48 -15.77
N ASP A 131 8.24 14.48 -16.62
CA ASP A 131 9.30 15.43 -17.01
C ASP A 131 9.81 16.28 -15.84
N ARG A 132 8.96 16.46 -14.82
CA ARG A 132 9.28 17.26 -13.63
C ARG A 132 9.95 16.44 -12.53
N GLY A 133 10.03 15.11 -12.69
CA GLY A 133 10.46 14.20 -11.62
C GLY A 133 9.58 14.32 -10.36
N PHE A 134 8.31 14.69 -10.52
CA PHE A 134 7.42 14.98 -9.40
C PHE A 134 6.40 13.86 -9.22
N ILE A 135 6.39 13.25 -8.04
CA ILE A 135 5.40 12.24 -7.67
C ILE A 135 4.44 12.85 -6.64
N PRO A 136 3.12 12.84 -6.89
CA PRO A 136 2.14 13.30 -5.93
C PRO A 136 2.32 12.63 -4.56
N PRO A 137 2.29 13.38 -3.46
CA PRO A 137 2.43 12.82 -2.11
C PRO A 137 1.38 11.75 -1.76
N LYS A 138 0.25 11.71 -2.49
CA LYS A 138 -0.79 10.69 -2.32
C LYS A 138 -0.41 9.34 -2.93
N TRP A 139 0.41 9.33 -3.97
CA TRP A 139 0.87 8.10 -4.65
C TRP A 139 1.98 7.40 -3.87
N ASN A 140 2.77 8.16 -3.12
CA ASN A 140 3.82 7.62 -2.25
C ASN A 140 3.31 7.22 -0.85
N LYS A 141 2.01 6.94 -0.70
CA LYS A 141 1.44 6.45 0.57
C LYS A 141 1.24 4.95 0.48
N VAL A 142 1.96 4.22 1.32
CA VAL A 142 1.75 2.78 1.48
C VAL A 142 0.62 2.56 2.49
N GLU A 143 -0.46 1.92 2.05
CA GLU A 143 -1.45 1.35 2.96
C GLU A 143 -1.03 -0.08 3.27
N MET A 144 -0.53 -0.35 4.48
CA MET A 144 -0.24 -1.71 4.91
C MET A 144 -1.55 -2.44 5.27
N ARG A 145 -1.84 -3.51 4.54
CA ARG A 145 -2.89 -4.49 4.90
C ARG A 145 -2.27 -5.87 5.02
N PHE A 146 -2.63 -6.56 6.09
CA PHE A 146 -2.27 -7.96 6.28
C PHE A 146 -3.25 -8.81 5.50
N LEU A 147 -2.74 -9.51 4.48
CA LEU A 147 -3.51 -10.45 3.69
C LEU A 147 -3.29 -11.85 4.28
N PRO A 148 -4.34 -12.48 4.85
CA PRO A 148 -4.22 -13.85 5.33
C PRO A 148 -3.92 -14.75 4.13
N LYS A 149 -2.87 -15.57 4.23
CA LYS A 149 -2.63 -16.58 3.20
C LYS A 149 -3.66 -17.69 3.38
N PRO A 150 -4.38 -18.10 2.33
CA PRO A 150 -5.22 -19.28 2.43
C PRO A 150 -4.34 -20.51 2.78
N ASN A 151 -4.81 -21.34 3.71
CA ASN A 151 -4.20 -22.61 4.13
C ASN A 151 -2.87 -22.51 4.90
N LYS A 152 -2.73 -21.56 5.82
CA LYS A 152 -1.74 -21.69 6.90
C LYS A 152 -2.47 -21.72 8.24
N ASP A 153 -2.59 -22.94 8.77
CA ASP A 153 -2.81 -23.15 10.21
C ASP A 153 -1.61 -22.61 11.01
#